data_AF-A0A8B9LQE0-F1
#
_entry.id   AF-A0A8B9LQE0-F1
#
_cell.length_a   1.000
_cell.length_b   1.000
_cell.length_c   1.000
_cell.angle_alpha   90.00
_cell.angle_beta   90.00
_cell.angle_gamma   90.00
#
_symmetry.space_group_name_H-M   'P 1'
#
loop_
_entity.id
_entity.type
_entity.pdbx_description
1 polymer ?
#
loop_
_entity_poly.entity_id
_entity_poly.type
_entity_poly.pdbx_seq_one_letter_code
_entity_poly.pdbx_strand_id
1 'polypeptide(L)'
;MELRALLTCLLLSLYLRAGGAQDTDVVSVLNCCEGDVLFLLDSSGSVSSFDFSHMLSFLSDLTAPFSLGPDQVRMGLLQVGTEPHLEFGFGAYSSQQGLQAALQRTKQLGGDTNTEDALVIAKERVLRQGTPGGARQGLPRVLVWLTDGIEPGDVEGPMAELREDGVAVLVVSTGRGNYQILREVVSPPAEEHLYFVDIEDMNIITEDVRNAIIEIIRAERLQVRDVTTTTAELHWRPVLAGTGYYDIRFGPVRTEIGGPDGGPGTKPSTEPGRFQRIIRPGNSTSTKLNNLRPDTTYIVSLSPESNLEFFNKLNATFTTRPVETIVELRSPAQLTVSDSTINSVRVSWGPLLPESVENYTIEYSILPSGKVHVVTVGNRQNSTVLTNLQPATQYLVTVSAHYFMGKERAISAKMCTQDVLPPLADLELRTVGSDSVKLQWKGSADGLRGYWVTWEGEPTHSSSQRSTLYLPPHLVSTTLNHVPHNSRVCVSPVYRSARGEGLCCTASFSSANVPWIRRS
;
A
#
# COMPACT_ATOMS: atom_id res chain seq x y z
N MET A 1 -61.57 -65.35 2.91
CA MET A 1 -61.35 -65.01 1.49
C MET A 1 -62.44 -64.00 1.16
N GLU A 2 -62.28 -62.72 1.42
CA GLU A 2 -61.65 -61.73 0.51
C GLU A 2 -61.63 -60.39 1.28
N LEU A 3 -60.71 -60.22 2.25
CA LEU A 3 -60.47 -58.91 2.88
C LEU A 3 -59.12 -58.79 3.62
N ARG A 4 -58.19 -59.73 3.38
CA ARG A 4 -56.83 -59.70 3.96
C ARG A 4 -55.72 -59.71 2.90
N ALA A 5 -56.06 -59.62 1.62
CA ALA A 5 -55.12 -59.62 0.49
C ALA A 5 -54.94 -58.24 -0.19
N LEU A 6 -55.73 -57.22 0.19
CA LEU A 6 -55.62 -55.87 -0.38
C LEU A 6 -54.81 -54.89 0.50
N LEU A 7 -54.46 -55.27 1.73
CA LEU A 7 -53.72 -54.39 2.65
C LEU A 7 -52.19 -54.60 2.63
N THR A 8 -51.70 -55.56 1.85
CA THR A 8 -50.26 -55.89 1.76
C THR A 8 -49.59 -55.50 0.44
N CYS A 9 -50.34 -54.98 -0.55
CA CYS A 9 -49.76 -54.40 -1.78
C CYS A 9 -49.56 -52.88 -1.73
N LEU A 10 -50.02 -52.19 -0.68
CA LEU A 10 -49.81 -50.75 -0.50
C LEU A 10 -48.63 -50.40 0.42
N LEU A 11 -47.93 -51.41 0.96
CA LEU A 11 -46.78 -51.24 1.86
C LEU A 11 -45.46 -51.80 1.31
N LEU A 12 -45.41 -52.16 0.01
CA LEU A 12 -44.19 -52.65 -0.65
C LEU A 12 -43.82 -51.90 -1.94
N SER A 13 -44.18 -50.62 -2.03
CA SER A 13 -43.63 -49.68 -3.03
C SER A 13 -42.67 -48.64 -2.41
N LEU A 14 -42.42 -48.74 -1.10
CA LEU A 14 -41.22 -48.18 -0.48
C LEU A 14 -40.13 -49.23 -0.57
N TYR A 15 -39.20 -49.05 -1.51
CA TYR A 15 -37.76 -49.24 -1.44
C TYR A 15 -37.20 -49.54 -2.85
N LEU A 16 -36.38 -48.60 -3.35
CA LEU A 16 -35.54 -48.62 -4.58
C LEU A 16 -36.30 -48.23 -5.88
N ARG A 17 -35.99 -47.15 -6.62
CA ARG A 17 -34.76 -46.35 -6.79
C ARG A 17 -35.07 -44.88 -7.06
N ALA A 18 -34.09 -44.06 -6.68
CA ALA A 18 -33.86 -42.65 -6.98
C ALA A 18 -33.89 -42.29 -8.49
N GLY A 19 -34.28 -41.04 -8.79
CA GLY A 19 -34.12 -40.39 -10.08
C GLY A 19 -34.84 -39.04 -10.06
N GLY A 20 -34.07 -37.95 -10.02
CA GLY A 20 -34.50 -36.61 -9.61
C GLY A 20 -35.65 -35.97 -10.38
N ALA A 21 -36.29 -35.02 -9.70
CA ALA A 21 -36.79 -33.80 -10.30
C ALA A 21 -36.60 -32.68 -9.26
N GLN A 22 -35.99 -31.60 -9.73
CA GLN A 22 -35.62 -30.40 -8.97
C GLN A 22 -36.86 -29.78 -8.33
N ASP A 23 -36.85 -29.65 -7.00
CA ASP A 23 -37.71 -28.67 -6.32
C ASP A 23 -37.08 -28.30 -4.98
N THR A 24 -35.98 -27.55 -5.05
CA THR A 24 -35.30 -26.99 -3.88
C THR A 24 -34.71 -25.64 -4.27
N ASP A 25 -35.54 -24.60 -4.33
CA ASP A 25 -35.03 -23.22 -4.24
C ASP A 25 -36.04 -22.18 -3.70
N VAL A 26 -37.29 -22.53 -3.38
CA VAL A 26 -38.31 -21.53 -2.98
C VAL A 26 -38.41 -21.29 -1.46
N VAL A 27 -37.53 -21.88 -0.63
CA VAL A 27 -37.65 -21.82 0.85
C VAL A 27 -36.48 -21.09 1.54
N SER A 28 -35.54 -20.49 0.80
CA SER A 28 -34.34 -19.88 1.40
C SER A 28 -34.46 -18.40 1.82
N VAL A 29 -35.61 -17.73 1.65
CA VAL A 29 -35.75 -16.27 1.92
C VAL A 29 -36.33 -15.95 3.31
N LEU A 30 -36.63 -16.94 4.16
CA LEU A 30 -37.45 -16.77 5.37
C LEU A 30 -36.78 -16.12 6.61
N ASN A 31 -35.62 -15.48 6.47
CA ASN A 31 -35.11 -14.51 7.45
C ASN A 31 -34.15 -13.51 6.79
N CYS A 32 -34.58 -13.01 5.64
CA CYS A 32 -33.84 -12.10 4.80
C CYS A 32 -33.86 -10.68 5.37
N CYS A 33 -32.85 -10.41 6.20
CA CYS A 33 -32.27 -9.09 6.46
C CYS A 33 -33.11 -8.15 7.37
N GLU A 34 -32.40 -7.44 8.25
CA GLU A 34 -33.00 -6.44 9.14
C GLU A 34 -32.59 -5.07 8.60
N GLY A 35 -33.54 -4.32 8.05
CA GLY A 35 -33.30 -3.03 7.40
C GLY A 35 -34.58 -2.32 7.01
N ASP A 36 -34.47 -1.04 6.67
CA ASP A 36 -35.62 -0.19 6.35
C ASP A 36 -35.58 0.23 4.87
N VAL A 37 -36.61 -0.10 4.11
CA VAL A 37 -36.68 0.12 2.64
C VAL A 37 -37.82 1.08 2.30
N LEU A 38 -37.49 2.30 1.87
CA LEU A 38 -38.44 3.27 1.39
C LEU A 38 -38.56 3.17 -0.13
N PHE A 39 -39.77 3.00 -0.64
CA PHE A 39 -40.09 3.13 -2.05
C PHE A 39 -40.56 4.56 -2.33
N LEU A 40 -39.86 5.24 -3.23
CA LEU A 40 -40.28 6.50 -3.82
C LEU A 40 -40.92 6.19 -5.17
N LEU A 41 -42.23 6.31 -5.27
CA LEU A 41 -42.99 5.92 -6.45
C LEU A 41 -43.45 7.14 -7.23
N ASP A 42 -42.96 7.30 -8.45
CA ASP A 42 -43.44 8.33 -9.35
C ASP A 42 -44.89 8.07 -9.74
N SER A 43 -45.75 9.00 -9.34
CA SER A 43 -47.19 8.95 -9.55
C SER A 43 -47.69 10.23 -10.21
N SER A 44 -46.77 11.00 -10.80
CA SER A 44 -47.04 12.27 -11.47
C SER A 44 -47.87 12.09 -12.75
N GLY A 45 -48.19 13.19 -13.42
CA GLY A 45 -48.99 13.24 -14.64
C GLY A 45 -48.25 12.80 -15.91
N SER A 46 -46.92 12.69 -15.89
CA SER A 46 -46.15 12.14 -17.01
C SER A 46 -46.27 10.61 -17.09
N VAL A 47 -46.48 9.97 -15.94
CA VAL A 47 -46.68 8.54 -15.80
C VAL A 47 -48.09 8.16 -16.24
N SER A 48 -48.23 7.28 -17.23
CA SER A 48 -49.56 6.80 -17.64
C SER A 48 -50.18 5.88 -16.58
N SER A 49 -51.51 5.76 -16.54
CA SER A 49 -52.15 4.82 -15.60
C SER A 49 -51.78 3.36 -15.87
N PHE A 50 -51.39 3.03 -17.11
CA PHE A 50 -50.83 1.74 -17.48
C PHE A 50 -49.48 1.53 -16.80
N ASP A 51 -48.57 2.49 -16.92
CA ASP A 51 -47.23 2.40 -16.33
C ASP A 51 -47.29 2.37 -14.80
N PHE A 52 -48.12 3.23 -14.21
CA PHE A 52 -48.35 3.24 -12.77
C PHE A 52 -48.82 1.87 -12.24
N SER A 53 -49.75 1.23 -12.95
CA SER A 53 -50.24 -0.10 -12.56
C SER A 53 -49.14 -1.19 -12.65
N HIS A 54 -48.24 -1.09 -13.63
CA HIS A 54 -47.11 -2.00 -13.77
C HIS A 54 -46.05 -1.76 -12.69
N MET A 55 -45.76 -0.50 -12.35
CA MET A 55 -44.86 -0.17 -11.23
C MET A 55 -45.40 -0.70 -9.89
N LEU A 56 -46.71 -0.59 -9.63
CA LEU A 56 -47.32 -1.19 -8.44
C LEU A 56 -47.27 -2.72 -8.45
N SER A 57 -47.51 -3.35 -9.60
CA SER A 57 -47.37 -4.82 -9.74
C SER A 57 -45.94 -5.26 -9.47
N PHE A 58 -44.96 -4.53 -10.02
CA PHE A 58 -43.55 -4.77 -9.77
C PHE A 58 -43.20 -4.63 -8.28
N LEU A 59 -43.68 -3.58 -7.59
CA LEU A 59 -43.49 -3.44 -6.14
C LEU A 59 -44.13 -4.59 -5.35
N SER A 60 -45.31 -5.04 -5.75
CA SER A 60 -45.99 -6.20 -5.17
C SER A 60 -45.10 -7.45 -5.26
N ASP A 61 -44.55 -7.75 -6.44
CA ASP A 61 -43.71 -8.92 -6.67
C ASP A 61 -42.33 -8.80 -6.03
N LEU A 62 -41.73 -7.61 -6.07
CA LEU A 62 -40.45 -7.31 -5.44
C LEU A 62 -40.52 -7.55 -3.93
N THR A 63 -41.60 -7.09 -3.29
CA THR A 63 -41.79 -7.17 -1.84
C THR A 63 -42.33 -8.51 -1.35
N ALA A 64 -42.92 -9.35 -2.23
CA ALA A 64 -43.57 -10.62 -1.88
C ALA A 64 -42.74 -11.56 -0.97
N PRO A 65 -41.43 -11.75 -1.20
CA PRO A 65 -40.66 -12.75 -0.44
C PRO A 65 -40.01 -12.21 0.84
N PHE A 66 -40.09 -10.91 1.12
CA PHE A 66 -39.50 -10.36 2.33
C PHE A 66 -40.33 -10.73 3.56
N SER A 67 -39.64 -11.04 4.65
CA SER A 67 -40.27 -11.18 5.96
C SER A 67 -40.36 -9.81 6.63
N LEU A 68 -41.55 -9.44 7.11
CA LEU A 68 -41.83 -8.13 7.69
C LEU A 68 -41.98 -8.21 9.20
N GLY A 69 -41.34 -7.31 9.94
CA GLY A 69 -41.43 -7.35 11.39
C GLY A 69 -40.53 -6.34 12.12
N PRO A 70 -40.62 -6.31 13.46
CA PRO A 70 -39.84 -5.39 14.26
C PRO A 70 -38.33 -5.63 14.14
N ASP A 71 -37.92 -6.89 13.99
CA ASP A 71 -36.54 -7.38 13.85
C ASP A 71 -36.24 -7.93 12.45
N GLN A 72 -37.07 -7.57 11.45
CA GLN A 72 -36.93 -7.96 10.04
C GLN A 72 -36.96 -6.71 9.15
N VAL A 73 -37.30 -6.83 7.87
CA VAL A 73 -37.44 -5.66 6.99
C VAL A 73 -38.68 -4.86 7.38
N ARG A 74 -38.57 -3.52 7.33
CA ARG A 74 -39.72 -2.62 7.36
C ARG A 74 -39.75 -1.83 6.06
N MET A 75 -40.95 -1.59 5.54
CA MET A 75 -41.14 -0.94 4.26
C MET A 75 -42.00 0.31 4.41
N GLY A 76 -41.70 1.32 3.60
CA GLY A 76 -42.49 2.53 3.45
C GLY A 76 -42.75 2.82 1.98
N LEU A 77 -43.82 3.55 1.69
CA LEU A 77 -44.16 4.00 0.33
C LEU A 77 -44.50 5.49 0.35
N LEU A 78 -43.78 6.25 -0.45
CA LEU A 78 -43.96 7.69 -0.66
C LEU A 78 -44.21 7.93 -2.15
N GLN A 79 -45.36 8.53 -2.49
CA GLN A 79 -45.72 8.86 -3.86
C GLN A 79 -45.24 10.27 -4.23
N VAL A 80 -44.69 10.43 -5.44
CA VAL A 80 -44.39 11.71 -6.07
C VAL A 80 -45.58 12.15 -6.93
N GLY A 81 -45.94 13.42 -6.84
CA GLY A 81 -47.01 14.07 -7.61
C GLY A 81 -47.02 15.56 -7.25
N THR A 82 -48.08 16.30 -7.58
CA THR A 82 -48.12 17.75 -7.27
C THR A 82 -47.98 18.02 -5.77
N GLU A 83 -48.62 17.20 -4.96
CA GLU A 83 -48.44 17.18 -3.51
C GLU A 83 -47.94 15.78 -3.13
N PRO A 84 -46.63 15.59 -2.87
CA PRO A 84 -46.10 14.29 -2.49
C PRO A 84 -46.81 13.70 -1.27
N HIS A 85 -47.14 12.42 -1.34
CA HIS A 85 -48.01 11.78 -0.34
C HIS A 85 -47.38 10.52 0.25
N LEU A 86 -47.19 10.51 1.57
CA LEU A 86 -46.73 9.33 2.31
C LEU A 86 -47.91 8.37 2.53
N GLU A 87 -48.01 7.33 1.72
CA GLU A 87 -49.02 6.28 1.86
C GLU A 87 -48.87 5.54 3.19
N PHE A 88 -47.64 5.14 3.51
CA PHE A 88 -47.31 4.54 4.80
C PHE A 88 -45.81 4.64 5.10
N GLY A 89 -45.50 4.89 6.38
CA GLY A 89 -44.13 4.89 6.90
C GLY A 89 -43.68 3.53 7.44
N PHE A 90 -42.49 3.48 8.02
CA PHE A 90 -41.93 2.25 8.58
C PHE A 90 -42.74 1.75 9.78
N GLY A 91 -42.99 0.44 9.81
CA GLY A 91 -43.74 -0.22 10.89
C GLY A 91 -45.27 -0.15 10.76
N ALA A 92 -45.81 0.44 9.69
CA ALA A 92 -47.24 0.40 9.40
C ALA A 92 -47.77 -1.02 9.17
N TYR A 93 -46.95 -1.89 8.56
CA TYR A 93 -47.28 -3.27 8.26
C TYR A 93 -46.20 -4.23 8.75
N SER A 94 -46.64 -5.31 9.39
CA SER A 94 -45.80 -6.43 9.85
C SER A 94 -46.25 -7.78 9.27
N SER A 95 -47.11 -7.76 8.24
CA SER A 95 -47.59 -8.96 7.58
C SER A 95 -47.69 -8.74 6.08
N GLN A 96 -47.36 -9.80 5.32
CA GLN A 96 -47.37 -9.72 3.86
C GLN A 96 -48.76 -9.41 3.32
N GLN A 97 -49.80 -10.01 3.89
CA GLN A 97 -51.19 -9.73 3.52
C GLN A 97 -51.54 -8.25 3.69
N GLY A 98 -51.08 -7.62 4.78
CA GLY A 98 -51.34 -6.20 5.07
C GLY A 98 -50.64 -5.29 4.07
N LEU A 99 -49.35 -5.51 3.83
CA LEU A 99 -48.57 -4.74 2.87
C LEU A 99 -49.14 -4.85 1.44
N GLN A 100 -49.43 -6.08 1.00
CA GLN A 100 -49.96 -6.34 -0.34
C GLN A 100 -51.33 -5.69 -0.54
N ALA A 101 -52.20 -5.73 0.46
CA ALA A 101 -53.50 -5.05 0.41
C ALA A 101 -53.38 -3.52 0.45
N ALA A 102 -52.28 -2.96 0.95
CA ALA A 102 -52.01 -1.53 0.93
C ALA A 102 -51.51 -1.08 -0.46
N LEU A 103 -50.56 -1.81 -1.04
CA LEU A 103 -50.07 -1.58 -2.40
C LEU A 103 -51.23 -1.62 -3.41
N GLN A 104 -52.09 -2.64 -3.34
CA GLN A 104 -53.26 -2.77 -4.23
C GLN A 104 -54.29 -1.63 -4.10
N ARG A 105 -54.34 -0.95 -2.95
CA ARG A 105 -55.27 0.16 -2.70
C ARG A 105 -54.68 1.53 -3.02
N THR A 106 -53.38 1.60 -3.28
CA THR A 106 -52.68 2.84 -3.63
C THR A 106 -53.21 3.36 -4.95
N LYS A 107 -53.54 4.66 -5.00
CA LYS A 107 -54.05 5.33 -6.21
C LYS A 107 -53.05 6.36 -6.67
N GLN A 108 -52.89 6.46 -7.99
CA GLN A 108 -52.05 7.47 -8.62
C GLN A 108 -52.53 8.88 -8.25
N LEU A 109 -51.59 9.76 -7.92
CA LEU A 109 -51.86 11.16 -7.58
C LEU A 109 -52.13 12.01 -8.83
N GLY A 110 -51.25 11.92 -9.82
CA GLY A 110 -51.21 12.75 -11.03
C GLY A 110 -50.64 14.15 -10.78
N GLY A 111 -50.71 14.99 -11.82
CA GLY A 111 -50.28 16.39 -11.81
C GLY A 111 -48.75 16.60 -11.94
N ASP A 112 -48.25 17.76 -11.52
CA ASP A 112 -46.83 18.13 -11.64
C ASP A 112 -45.89 17.17 -10.88
N THR A 113 -44.65 17.03 -11.35
CA THR A 113 -43.62 16.15 -10.76
C THR A 113 -42.79 16.89 -9.72
N ASN A 114 -43.15 16.77 -8.43
CA ASN A 114 -42.42 17.43 -7.33
C ASN A 114 -41.54 16.44 -6.53
N THR A 115 -40.49 15.91 -7.17
CA THR A 115 -39.56 14.95 -6.53
C THR A 115 -38.77 15.60 -5.39
N GLU A 116 -38.39 16.88 -5.52
CA GLU A 116 -37.61 17.61 -4.51
C GLU A 116 -38.33 17.62 -3.15
N ASP A 117 -39.61 18.01 -3.12
CA ASP A 117 -40.43 18.00 -1.91
C ASP A 117 -40.64 16.58 -1.36
N ALA A 118 -40.76 15.59 -2.25
CA ALA A 118 -40.84 14.19 -1.83
C ALA A 118 -39.54 13.75 -1.14
N LEU A 119 -38.38 14.16 -1.63
CA LEU A 119 -37.08 13.86 -1.01
C LEU A 119 -36.91 14.55 0.35
N VAL A 120 -37.46 15.75 0.53
CA VAL A 120 -37.54 16.42 1.85
C VAL A 120 -38.37 15.58 2.82
N ILE A 121 -39.57 15.12 2.42
CA ILE A 121 -40.40 14.24 3.25
C ILE A 121 -39.67 12.92 3.57
N ALA A 122 -39.02 12.33 2.57
CA ALA A 122 -38.25 11.10 2.73
C ALA A 122 -37.16 11.28 3.79
N LYS A 123 -36.35 12.32 3.69
CA LYS A 123 -35.24 12.60 4.62
C LYS A 123 -35.72 12.93 6.02
N GLU A 124 -36.64 13.88 6.16
CA GLU A 124 -36.98 14.47 7.46
C GLU A 124 -37.94 13.62 8.30
N ARG A 125 -38.77 12.79 7.65
CA ARG A 125 -39.82 12.02 8.33
C ARG A 125 -39.56 10.52 8.33
N VAL A 126 -39.27 9.95 7.16
CA VAL A 126 -39.29 8.48 6.98
C VAL A 126 -37.91 7.87 7.18
N LEU A 127 -36.88 8.40 6.53
CA LEU A 127 -35.49 7.91 6.63
C LEU A 127 -34.77 8.44 7.87
N ARG A 128 -35.38 9.40 8.59
CA ARG A 128 -34.86 9.91 9.86
C ARG A 128 -34.83 8.81 10.91
N GLN A 129 -33.66 8.58 11.49
CA GLN A 129 -33.47 7.49 12.45
C GLN A 129 -34.03 7.83 13.84
N GLY A 130 -34.63 6.86 14.51
CA GLY A 130 -35.02 6.93 15.93
C GLY A 130 -36.26 7.76 16.23
N THR A 131 -37.04 8.12 15.21
CA THR A 131 -38.34 8.80 15.36
C THR A 131 -39.51 7.85 15.11
N PRO A 132 -40.67 8.05 15.75
CA PRO A 132 -41.87 7.25 15.47
C PRO A 132 -42.25 7.30 13.97
N GLY A 133 -42.44 6.14 13.35
CA GLY A 133 -42.72 6.02 11.91
C GLY A 133 -41.51 6.25 10.99
N GLY A 134 -40.36 6.61 11.56
CA GLY A 134 -39.08 6.77 10.87
C GLY A 134 -38.21 5.51 10.95
N ALA A 135 -37.02 5.60 10.39
CA ALA A 135 -36.07 4.51 10.31
C ALA A 135 -35.54 4.13 11.70
N ARG A 136 -35.13 2.88 11.84
CA ARG A 136 -34.51 2.35 13.05
C ARG A 136 -33.06 2.80 13.15
N GLN A 137 -32.62 3.05 14.37
CA GLN A 137 -31.27 3.50 14.68
C GLN A 137 -30.23 2.45 14.29
N GLY A 138 -29.22 2.89 13.54
CA GLY A 138 -28.07 2.09 13.13
C GLY A 138 -28.36 0.97 12.14
N LEU A 139 -29.59 0.78 11.66
CA LEU A 139 -29.89 -0.23 10.64
C LEU A 139 -29.71 0.30 9.21
N PRO A 140 -29.44 -0.59 8.25
CA PRO A 140 -29.30 -0.21 6.85
C PRO A 140 -30.60 0.38 6.33
N ARG A 141 -30.49 1.47 5.58
CA ARG A 141 -31.62 2.16 4.98
C ARG A 141 -31.44 2.21 3.48
N VAL A 142 -32.48 1.84 2.75
CA VAL A 142 -32.48 1.81 1.29
C VAL A 142 -33.64 2.67 0.78
N LEU A 143 -33.34 3.55 -0.18
CA LEU A 143 -34.32 4.25 -0.98
C LEU A 143 -34.34 3.62 -2.37
N VAL A 144 -35.50 3.14 -2.81
CA VAL A 144 -35.71 2.61 -4.17
C VAL A 144 -36.65 3.57 -4.88
N TRP A 145 -36.15 4.27 -5.90
CA TRP A 145 -36.94 5.24 -6.67
C TRP A 145 -37.39 4.63 -8.00
N LEU A 146 -38.71 4.56 -8.19
CA LEU A 146 -39.35 4.10 -9.42
C LEU A 146 -39.89 5.31 -10.17
N THR A 147 -39.46 5.54 -11.41
CA THR A 147 -39.84 6.73 -12.20
C THR A 147 -39.81 6.47 -13.71
N ASP A 148 -40.59 7.22 -14.48
CA ASP A 148 -40.45 7.28 -15.94
C ASP A 148 -39.23 8.13 -16.38
N GLY A 149 -38.65 8.88 -15.43
CA GLY A 149 -37.47 9.72 -15.57
C GLY A 149 -37.73 11.08 -16.25
N ILE A 150 -38.99 11.49 -16.40
CA ILE A 150 -39.36 12.76 -17.05
C ILE A 150 -39.36 13.89 -16.00
N GLU A 151 -38.59 14.94 -16.28
CA GLU A 151 -38.52 16.17 -15.48
C GLU A 151 -38.39 15.94 -13.95
N PRO A 152 -37.38 15.18 -13.48
CA PRO A 152 -37.28 14.82 -12.06
C PRO A 152 -37.04 16.00 -11.12
N GLY A 153 -36.68 17.19 -11.62
CA GLY A 153 -36.25 18.34 -10.81
C GLY A 153 -34.77 18.26 -10.39
N ASP A 154 -34.37 19.13 -9.46
CA ASP A 154 -33.02 19.14 -8.87
C ASP A 154 -32.88 18.09 -7.77
N VAL A 155 -32.61 16.86 -8.17
CA VAL A 155 -32.51 15.70 -7.27
C VAL A 155 -31.08 15.41 -6.81
N GLU A 156 -30.06 15.99 -7.44
CA GLU A 156 -28.66 15.64 -7.18
C GLU A 156 -28.22 15.99 -5.75
N GLY A 157 -28.51 17.22 -5.31
CA GLY A 157 -28.20 17.68 -3.95
C GLY A 157 -28.90 16.85 -2.86
N PRO A 158 -30.24 16.75 -2.87
CA PRO A 158 -30.97 15.97 -1.87
C PRO A 158 -30.56 14.49 -1.84
N MET A 159 -30.30 13.86 -2.98
CA MET A 159 -29.83 12.47 -3.03
C MET A 159 -28.41 12.32 -2.49
N ALA A 160 -27.51 13.27 -2.78
CA ALA A 160 -26.18 13.28 -2.19
C ALA A 160 -26.23 13.36 -0.67
N GLU A 161 -27.07 14.23 -0.12
CA GLU A 161 -27.27 14.33 1.33
C GLU A 161 -27.80 13.03 1.95
N LEU A 162 -28.76 12.35 1.29
CA LEU A 162 -29.25 11.04 1.74
C LEU A 162 -28.13 9.99 1.75
N ARG A 163 -27.28 9.96 0.71
CA ARG A 163 -26.14 9.05 0.65
C ARG A 163 -25.09 9.36 1.71
N GLU A 164 -24.79 10.63 1.96
CA GLU A 164 -23.90 11.07 3.05
C GLU A 164 -24.44 10.67 4.42
N ASP A 165 -25.76 10.74 4.60
CA ASP A 165 -26.44 10.26 5.81
C ASP A 165 -26.42 8.73 5.94
N GLY A 166 -25.91 7.98 4.96
CA GLY A 166 -25.85 6.51 4.96
C GLY A 166 -27.16 5.86 4.54
N VAL A 167 -27.83 6.43 3.52
CA VAL A 167 -28.95 5.78 2.81
C VAL A 167 -28.43 5.30 1.45
N ALA A 168 -28.61 4.02 1.15
CA ALA A 168 -28.33 3.49 -0.17
C ALA A 168 -29.45 3.84 -1.15
N VAL A 169 -29.11 4.30 -2.35
CA VAL A 169 -30.09 4.75 -3.36
C VAL A 169 -30.02 3.83 -4.57
N LEU A 170 -31.16 3.22 -4.92
CA LEU A 170 -31.37 2.49 -6.17
C LEU A 170 -32.43 3.21 -7.00
N VAL A 171 -32.28 3.16 -8.32
CA VAL A 171 -33.24 3.73 -9.27
C VAL A 171 -33.68 2.68 -10.27
N VAL A 172 -34.98 2.56 -10.44
CA VAL A 172 -35.63 1.79 -11.51
C VAL A 172 -36.35 2.78 -12.41
N SER A 173 -35.82 2.98 -13.62
CA SER A 173 -36.37 3.91 -14.60
C SER A 173 -37.05 3.17 -15.75
N THR A 174 -38.32 3.49 -15.99
CA THR A 174 -39.12 2.94 -17.09
C THR A 174 -39.16 3.93 -18.25
N GLY A 175 -38.10 4.00 -19.06
CA GLY A 175 -38.09 4.78 -20.30
C GLY A 175 -36.91 5.74 -20.50
N ARG A 176 -37.22 6.99 -20.90
CA ARG A 176 -36.29 8.01 -21.44
C ARG A 176 -35.59 8.84 -20.36
N GLY A 177 -35.47 8.31 -19.14
CA GLY A 177 -34.80 8.99 -18.04
C GLY A 177 -33.41 9.48 -18.44
N ASN A 178 -33.01 10.64 -17.95
CA ASN A 178 -31.68 11.16 -18.21
C ASN A 178 -30.64 10.31 -17.47
N TYR A 179 -30.03 9.37 -18.18
CA TYR A 179 -29.01 8.46 -17.65
C TYR A 179 -27.90 9.20 -16.91
N GLN A 180 -27.48 10.39 -17.37
CA GLN A 180 -26.42 11.14 -16.70
C GLN A 180 -26.85 11.58 -15.30
N ILE A 181 -28.05 12.14 -15.17
CA ILE A 181 -28.60 12.57 -13.86
C ILE A 181 -28.82 11.35 -12.97
N LEU A 182 -29.47 10.30 -13.49
CA LEU A 182 -29.82 9.11 -12.70
C LEU A 182 -28.58 8.32 -12.24
N ARG A 183 -27.47 8.37 -12.99
CA ARG A 183 -26.20 7.75 -12.59
C ARG A 183 -25.53 8.47 -11.42
N GLU A 184 -25.66 9.79 -11.33
CA GLU A 184 -25.05 10.59 -10.25
C GLU A 184 -25.83 10.50 -8.92
N VAL A 185 -27.11 10.10 -8.97
CA VAL A 185 -27.95 10.00 -7.76
C VAL A 185 -27.91 8.62 -7.08
N VAL A 186 -27.61 7.55 -7.81
CA VAL A 186 -27.54 6.19 -7.24
C VAL A 186 -26.27 5.98 -6.41
N SER A 187 -26.33 5.00 -5.50
CA SER A 187 -25.15 4.55 -4.76
C SER A 187 -24.17 3.80 -5.69
N PRO A 188 -22.84 3.92 -5.50
CA PRO A 188 -21.87 3.10 -6.24
C PRO A 188 -21.93 1.61 -5.89
N PRO A 189 -21.59 0.68 -6.83
CA PRO A 189 -21.36 0.95 -8.25
C PRO A 189 -22.68 1.21 -8.98
N ALA A 190 -22.72 2.23 -9.84
CA ALA A 190 -23.95 2.66 -10.48
C ALA A 190 -24.55 1.59 -11.39
N GLU A 191 -23.70 0.73 -11.98
CA GLU A 191 -24.08 -0.35 -12.88
C GLU A 191 -24.90 -1.46 -12.18
N GLU A 192 -24.83 -1.55 -10.86
CA GLU A 192 -25.60 -2.52 -10.05
C GLU A 192 -26.83 -1.90 -9.38
N HIS A 193 -26.99 -0.57 -9.40
CA HIS A 193 -28.05 0.13 -8.66
C HIS A 193 -28.94 1.01 -9.55
N LEU A 194 -28.66 1.09 -10.85
CA LEU A 194 -29.44 1.83 -11.84
C LEU A 194 -29.98 0.88 -12.90
N TYR A 195 -31.30 0.73 -12.94
CA TYR A 195 -31.99 -0.18 -13.84
C TYR A 195 -32.82 0.61 -14.85
N PHE A 196 -32.59 0.37 -16.14
CA PHE A 196 -33.44 0.85 -17.23
C PHE A 196 -34.14 -0.36 -17.84
N VAL A 197 -35.46 -0.33 -17.83
CA VAL A 197 -36.27 -1.44 -18.34
C VAL A 197 -37.52 -0.89 -18.98
N ASP A 198 -38.00 -1.53 -20.04
CA ASP A 198 -39.31 -1.21 -20.58
C ASP A 198 -40.39 -1.61 -19.56
N ILE A 199 -41.47 -0.83 -19.50
CA ILE A 199 -42.50 -0.97 -18.46
C ILE A 199 -43.14 -2.37 -18.43
N GLU A 200 -43.27 -3.01 -19.60
CA GLU A 200 -43.85 -4.34 -19.76
C GLU A 200 -42.88 -5.46 -19.29
N ASP A 201 -41.58 -5.15 -19.24
CA ASP A 201 -40.49 -6.10 -18.96
C ASP A 201 -39.90 -5.91 -17.55
N MET A 202 -40.51 -5.09 -16.69
CA MET A 202 -40.03 -4.87 -15.31
C MET A 202 -39.87 -6.15 -14.50
N ASN A 203 -40.65 -7.19 -14.82
CA ASN A 203 -40.55 -8.50 -14.18
C ASN A 203 -39.17 -9.17 -14.34
N ILE A 204 -38.41 -8.81 -15.39
CA ILE A 204 -37.07 -9.36 -15.66
C ILE A 204 -36.07 -8.91 -14.58
N ILE A 205 -36.21 -7.68 -14.09
CA ILE A 205 -35.27 -7.10 -13.12
C ILE A 205 -35.69 -7.30 -11.65
N THR A 206 -36.86 -7.90 -11.39
CA THR A 206 -37.39 -8.07 -10.02
C THR A 206 -36.42 -8.77 -9.10
N GLU A 207 -35.82 -9.89 -9.54
CA GLU A 207 -34.85 -10.63 -8.72
C GLU A 207 -33.54 -9.86 -8.56
N ASP A 208 -33.08 -9.14 -9.58
CA ASP A 208 -31.84 -8.37 -9.52
C ASP A 208 -31.95 -7.19 -8.55
N VAL A 209 -33.05 -6.42 -8.63
CA VAL A 209 -33.34 -5.33 -7.69
C VAL A 209 -33.50 -5.88 -6.27
N ARG A 210 -34.18 -7.02 -6.11
CA ARG A 210 -34.33 -7.67 -4.81
C ARG A 210 -32.97 -8.04 -4.24
N ASN A 211 -32.11 -8.68 -5.04
CA ASN A 211 -30.78 -9.09 -4.61
C ASN A 211 -29.91 -7.88 -4.25
N ALA A 212 -29.99 -6.78 -5.00
CA ALA A 212 -29.29 -5.55 -4.66
C ALA A 212 -29.73 -4.98 -3.29
N ILE A 213 -31.05 -4.90 -3.04
CA ILE A 213 -31.58 -4.49 -1.72
C ILE A 213 -31.05 -5.43 -0.62
N ILE A 214 -31.08 -6.73 -0.85
CA ILE A 214 -30.63 -7.75 0.11
C ILE A 214 -29.15 -7.60 0.41
N GLU A 215 -28.31 -7.45 -0.61
CA GLU A 215 -26.87 -7.32 -0.47
C GLU A 215 -26.51 -6.01 0.23
N ILE A 216 -27.19 -4.90 -0.05
CA ILE A 216 -27.02 -3.64 0.70
C ILE A 216 -27.35 -3.83 2.19
N ILE A 217 -28.51 -4.40 2.51
CA ILE A 217 -28.90 -4.63 3.91
C ILE A 217 -27.93 -5.62 4.60
N ARG A 218 -27.30 -6.54 3.86
CA ARG A 218 -26.28 -7.48 4.40
C ARG A 218 -24.90 -6.84 4.56
N ALA A 219 -24.46 -6.03 3.60
CA ALA A 219 -23.12 -5.46 3.56
C ALA A 219 -22.83 -4.57 4.78
N GLU A 220 -23.86 -3.87 5.28
CA GLU A 220 -23.74 -3.07 6.49
C GLU A 220 -23.76 -3.87 7.80
N ARG A 221 -24.06 -5.18 7.77
CA ARG A 221 -24.00 -6.06 8.95
C ARG A 221 -22.62 -6.67 9.17
N LEU A 222 -21.80 -6.84 8.13
CA LEU A 222 -20.43 -7.36 8.23
C LEU A 222 -19.44 -6.33 7.71
N GLN A 223 -18.79 -5.62 8.62
CA GLN A 223 -17.82 -4.59 8.31
C GLN A 223 -16.39 -5.12 8.42
N VAL A 224 -15.57 -4.83 7.41
CA VAL A 224 -14.13 -5.11 7.46
C VAL A 224 -13.39 -3.82 7.80
N ARG A 225 -12.67 -3.81 8.92
CA ARG A 225 -11.91 -2.69 9.45
C ARG A 225 -10.44 -3.08 9.65
N ASP A 226 -9.58 -2.10 9.90
CA ASP A 226 -8.16 -2.30 10.24
C ASP A 226 -7.41 -3.23 9.26
N VAL A 227 -7.69 -3.05 7.97
CA VAL A 227 -7.04 -3.81 6.89
C VAL A 227 -5.59 -3.35 6.73
N THR A 228 -4.67 -4.28 6.98
CA THR A 228 -3.22 -4.11 6.80
C THR A 228 -2.75 -4.91 5.57
N THR A 229 -1.43 -5.09 5.43
CA THR A 229 -0.83 -5.96 4.41
C THR A 229 -1.09 -7.44 4.64
N THR A 230 -1.32 -7.86 5.90
CA THR A 230 -1.41 -9.29 6.26
C THR A 230 -2.55 -9.62 7.24
N THR A 231 -3.31 -8.62 7.67
CA THR A 231 -4.43 -8.79 8.62
C THR A 231 -5.63 -7.94 8.24
N ALA A 232 -6.80 -8.32 8.70
CA ALA A 232 -8.02 -7.52 8.65
C ALA A 232 -8.90 -7.87 9.86
N GLU A 233 -9.77 -6.97 10.29
CA GLU A 233 -10.69 -7.23 11.40
C GLU A 233 -12.15 -7.17 10.95
N LEU A 234 -12.86 -8.27 11.13
CA LEU A 234 -14.28 -8.37 10.85
C LEU A 234 -15.06 -7.91 12.08
N HIS A 235 -16.07 -7.09 11.87
CA HIS A 235 -17.03 -6.64 12.87
C HIS A 235 -18.44 -6.90 12.37
N TRP A 236 -19.30 -7.45 13.22
CA TRP A 236 -20.70 -7.68 12.89
C TRP A 236 -21.60 -7.48 14.09
N ARG A 237 -22.88 -7.22 13.81
CA ARG A 237 -23.91 -7.18 14.84
C ARG A 237 -24.33 -8.61 15.20
N PRO A 238 -24.42 -8.94 16.50
CA PRO A 238 -24.79 -10.28 16.91
C PRO A 238 -26.26 -10.52 16.59
N VAL A 239 -26.55 -11.62 15.90
CA VAL A 239 -27.92 -12.05 15.56
C VAL A 239 -28.33 -13.28 16.34
N LEU A 240 -27.38 -13.95 16.99
CA LEU A 240 -27.61 -15.11 17.83
C LEU A 240 -27.87 -14.63 19.27
N ALA A 241 -29.03 -14.99 19.85
CA ALA A 241 -29.40 -14.69 21.24
C ALA A 241 -28.61 -15.50 22.30
N GLY A 242 -27.32 -15.73 22.06
CA GLY A 242 -26.41 -16.48 22.93
C GLY A 242 -26.35 -17.99 22.68
N THR A 243 -27.33 -18.58 22.02
CA THR A 243 -27.32 -20.00 21.60
C THR A 243 -26.90 -20.11 20.13
N GLY A 244 -25.73 -20.72 19.87
CA GLY A 244 -25.20 -20.92 18.51
C GLY A 244 -23.74 -20.50 18.34
N TYR A 245 -23.25 -20.52 17.10
CA TYR A 245 -21.90 -20.08 16.73
C TYR A 245 -21.87 -19.43 15.34
N TYR A 246 -20.86 -18.63 15.06
CA TYR A 246 -20.58 -18.10 13.72
C TYR A 246 -19.51 -18.95 13.03
N ASP A 247 -19.80 -19.47 11.85
CA ASP A 247 -18.86 -20.12 10.93
C ASP A 247 -18.38 -19.08 9.90
N ILE A 248 -17.12 -18.68 10.00
CA ILE A 248 -16.50 -17.66 9.15
C ILE A 248 -15.54 -18.35 8.20
N ARG A 249 -15.71 -18.16 6.89
CA ARG A 249 -14.85 -18.72 5.84
C ARG A 249 -14.31 -17.61 4.97
N PHE A 250 -13.01 -17.62 4.68
CA PHE A 250 -12.39 -16.58 3.85
C PHE A 250 -11.28 -17.12 2.95
N GLY A 251 -11.11 -16.55 1.76
CA GLY A 251 -10.13 -16.99 0.77
C GLY A 251 -9.85 -15.93 -0.30
N PRO A 252 -8.71 -16.00 -1.00
CA PRO A 252 -8.37 -15.06 -2.07
C PRO A 252 -9.29 -15.25 -3.28
N VAL A 253 -9.75 -14.15 -3.87
CA VAL A 253 -10.49 -14.13 -5.13
C VAL A 253 -9.51 -14.43 -6.27
N ARG A 254 -9.84 -15.41 -7.13
CA ARG A 254 -9.02 -15.71 -8.31
C ARG A 254 -9.45 -14.82 -9.47
N THR A 255 -8.54 -13.97 -9.96
CA THR A 255 -8.67 -13.36 -11.28
C THR A 255 -8.21 -14.39 -12.31
N GLU A 256 -9.14 -14.97 -13.07
CA GLU A 256 -8.80 -15.74 -14.26
C GLU A 256 -8.20 -14.78 -15.29
N ILE A 257 -6.87 -14.76 -15.41
CA ILE A 257 -6.22 -14.14 -16.56
C ILE A 257 -6.42 -15.10 -17.73
N GLY A 258 -7.34 -14.76 -18.63
CA GLY A 258 -7.52 -15.45 -19.90
C GLY A 258 -6.23 -15.40 -20.71
N GLY A 259 -5.53 -16.52 -20.80
CA GLY A 259 -4.46 -16.72 -21.77
C GLY A 259 -5.07 -16.96 -23.18
N PRO A 260 -4.38 -16.57 -24.28
CA PRO A 260 -4.98 -16.56 -25.62
C PRO A 260 -5.14 -17.93 -26.31
N ASP A 261 -5.00 -19.05 -25.61
CA ASP A 261 -5.03 -20.37 -26.24
C ASP A 261 -5.73 -21.40 -25.34
N GLY A 262 -6.92 -21.84 -25.74
CA GLY A 262 -7.65 -22.90 -25.04
C GLY A 262 -9.09 -23.02 -25.52
N GLY A 263 -9.36 -24.05 -26.33
CA GLY A 263 -10.64 -24.30 -26.99
C GLY A 263 -11.84 -24.63 -26.09
N PRO A 264 -13.00 -24.96 -26.70
CA PRO A 264 -14.30 -24.82 -26.09
C PRO A 264 -14.66 -25.94 -25.11
N GLY A 265 -15.14 -25.54 -23.94
CA GLY A 265 -16.21 -26.23 -23.24
C GLY A 265 -15.80 -27.43 -22.37
N THR A 266 -15.25 -27.15 -21.19
CA THR A 266 -15.51 -27.97 -20.01
C THR A 266 -15.84 -27.07 -18.83
N LYS A 267 -16.95 -27.41 -18.16
CA LYS A 267 -17.55 -26.72 -17.01
C LYS A 267 -16.49 -26.35 -15.97
N PRO A 268 -16.58 -25.18 -15.31
CA PRO A 268 -15.66 -24.82 -14.26
C PRO A 268 -15.74 -25.87 -13.13
N SER A 269 -14.60 -26.48 -12.84
CA SER A 269 -14.44 -27.39 -11.72
C SER A 269 -14.60 -26.61 -10.42
N THR A 270 -15.71 -26.87 -9.73
CA THR A 270 -15.93 -26.50 -8.33
C THR A 270 -15.03 -27.35 -7.42
N GLU A 271 -13.70 -27.17 -7.51
CA GLU A 271 -12.81 -27.59 -6.43
C GLU A 271 -12.54 -26.38 -5.53
N PRO A 272 -12.83 -26.48 -4.21
CA PRO A 272 -12.73 -25.35 -3.30
C PRO A 272 -11.26 -24.98 -3.10
N GLY A 273 -10.84 -23.87 -3.72
CA GLY A 273 -9.67 -23.13 -3.28
C GLY A 273 -9.74 -22.94 -1.76
N ARG A 274 -8.65 -23.24 -1.06
CA ARG A 274 -8.58 -23.45 0.39
C ARG A 274 -9.08 -22.23 1.20
N PHE A 275 -10.39 -22.12 1.37
CA PHE A 275 -11.01 -21.19 2.30
C PHE A 275 -10.51 -21.54 3.71
N GLN A 276 -9.96 -20.55 4.40
CA GLN A 276 -9.64 -20.65 5.82
C GLN A 276 -10.93 -20.51 6.62
N ARG A 277 -11.09 -21.30 7.69
CA ARG A 277 -12.30 -21.35 8.51
C ARG A 277 -12.01 -20.94 9.95
N ILE A 278 -12.84 -20.07 10.52
CA ILE A 278 -12.80 -19.61 11.90
C ILE A 278 -14.19 -19.83 12.51
N ILE A 279 -14.25 -20.34 13.75
CA ILE A 279 -15.50 -20.47 14.50
C ILE A 279 -15.46 -19.49 15.68
N ARG A 280 -16.59 -18.80 15.91
CA ARG A 280 -16.79 -17.88 17.03
C ARG A 280 -18.08 -18.18 17.79
N PRO A 281 -18.14 -18.02 19.12
CA PRO A 281 -19.37 -18.21 19.87
C PRO A 281 -20.44 -17.19 19.45
N GLY A 282 -21.73 -17.53 19.62
CA GLY A 282 -22.85 -16.71 19.13
C GLY A 282 -22.96 -15.30 19.73
N ASN A 283 -22.30 -15.03 20.85
CA ASN A 283 -22.18 -13.69 21.44
C ASN A 283 -21.03 -12.84 20.87
N SER A 284 -20.24 -13.39 19.94
CA SER A 284 -19.14 -12.65 19.32
C SER A 284 -19.67 -11.60 18.34
N THR A 285 -18.98 -10.47 18.29
CA THR A 285 -19.26 -9.34 17.40
C THR A 285 -18.07 -8.95 16.54
N SER A 286 -16.90 -9.59 16.74
CA SER A 286 -15.72 -9.36 15.91
C SER A 286 -14.78 -10.56 15.84
N THR A 287 -13.93 -10.58 14.81
CA THR A 287 -12.76 -11.47 14.76
C THR A 287 -11.67 -10.90 13.86
N LYS A 288 -10.41 -11.09 14.27
CA LYS A 288 -9.25 -10.77 13.46
C LYS A 288 -8.90 -11.91 12.49
N LEU A 289 -8.72 -11.57 11.23
CA LEU A 289 -8.14 -12.41 10.18
C LEU A 289 -6.62 -12.16 10.12
N ASN A 290 -5.84 -13.23 10.12
CA ASN A 290 -4.38 -13.18 10.12
C ASN A 290 -3.82 -13.95 8.92
N ASN A 291 -2.52 -13.78 8.66
CA ASN A 291 -1.79 -14.51 7.61
C ASN A 291 -2.39 -14.32 6.20
N LEU A 292 -2.90 -13.11 5.94
CA LEU A 292 -3.37 -12.72 4.62
C LEU A 292 -2.17 -12.36 3.73
N ARG A 293 -2.33 -12.52 2.43
CA ARG A 293 -1.35 -12.11 1.42
C ARG A 293 -1.52 -10.62 1.16
N PRO A 294 -0.43 -9.85 1.02
CA PRO A 294 -0.50 -8.46 0.57
C PRO A 294 -1.06 -8.32 -0.84
N ASP A 295 -1.61 -7.15 -1.16
CA ASP A 295 -2.15 -6.82 -2.49
C ASP A 295 -3.10 -7.89 -3.05
N THR A 296 -3.93 -8.48 -2.19
CA THR A 296 -4.77 -9.62 -2.54
C THR A 296 -6.19 -9.33 -2.09
N THR A 297 -7.14 -9.43 -3.03
CA THR A 297 -8.57 -9.36 -2.72
C THR A 297 -9.03 -10.68 -2.10
N TYR A 298 -9.65 -10.58 -0.93
CA TYR A 298 -10.26 -11.69 -0.21
C TYR A 298 -11.77 -11.56 -0.26
N ILE A 299 -12.45 -12.71 -0.36
CA ILE A 299 -13.87 -12.85 -0.08
C ILE A 299 -14.02 -13.56 1.27
N VAL A 300 -14.90 -13.05 2.12
CA VAL A 300 -15.26 -13.62 3.41
C VAL A 300 -16.77 -13.87 3.47
N SER A 301 -17.15 -15.00 4.05
CA SER A 301 -18.53 -15.37 4.36
C SER A 301 -18.66 -15.68 5.85
N LEU A 302 -19.65 -15.10 6.53
CA LEU A 302 -20.01 -15.35 7.92
C LEU A 302 -21.40 -15.98 7.97
N SER A 303 -21.50 -17.21 8.48
CA SER A 303 -22.75 -17.96 8.65
C SER A 303 -23.10 -18.08 10.13
N PRO A 304 -24.23 -17.54 10.61
CA PRO A 304 -24.73 -17.82 11.94
C PRO A 304 -25.40 -19.20 11.97
N GLU A 305 -24.96 -20.05 12.89
CA GLU A 305 -25.45 -21.42 13.04
C GLU A 305 -26.18 -21.56 14.39
N SER A 306 -27.47 -21.88 14.34
CA SER A 306 -28.33 -22.13 15.49
C SER A 306 -29.26 -23.32 15.20
N ASN A 307 -29.67 -24.01 16.25
CA ASN A 307 -30.62 -25.12 16.18
C ASN A 307 -32.10 -24.65 16.21
N LEU A 308 -32.35 -23.38 16.52
CA LEU A 308 -33.70 -22.84 16.70
C LEU A 308 -34.14 -21.95 15.53
N GLU A 309 -33.18 -21.29 14.87
CA GLU A 309 -33.46 -20.26 13.88
C GLU A 309 -32.50 -20.39 12.70
N PHE A 310 -33.03 -20.19 11.50
CA PHE A 310 -32.25 -20.14 10.28
C PHE A 310 -31.80 -18.69 10.03
N PHE A 311 -30.51 -18.50 9.82
CA PHE A 311 -29.93 -17.20 9.49
C PHE A 311 -29.24 -17.24 8.14
N ASN A 312 -29.37 -16.15 7.40
CA ASN A 312 -28.65 -15.97 6.15
C ASN A 312 -27.16 -15.72 6.38
N LYS A 313 -26.37 -16.13 5.40
CA LYS A 313 -24.92 -15.91 5.35
C LYS A 313 -24.66 -14.45 4.98
N LEU A 314 -23.71 -13.81 5.64
CA LEU A 314 -23.22 -12.48 5.30
C LEU A 314 -21.92 -12.63 4.50
N ASN A 315 -21.75 -11.84 3.44
CA ASN A 315 -20.52 -11.84 2.65
C ASN A 315 -19.89 -10.44 2.67
N ALA A 316 -18.57 -10.39 2.56
CA ALA A 316 -17.85 -9.15 2.31
C ALA A 316 -16.61 -9.44 1.45
N THR A 317 -16.17 -8.44 0.70
CA THR A 317 -14.89 -8.47 -0.04
C THR A 317 -14.01 -7.33 0.46
N PHE A 318 -12.71 -7.58 0.52
CA PHE A 318 -11.74 -6.55 0.88
C PHE A 318 -10.39 -6.86 0.26
N THR A 319 -9.63 -5.81 -0.07
CA THR A 319 -8.27 -5.95 -0.61
C THR A 319 -7.28 -5.57 0.47
N THR A 320 -6.35 -6.48 0.80
CA THR A 320 -5.24 -6.16 1.69
C THR A 320 -4.38 -5.08 1.08
N ARG A 321 -3.78 -4.24 1.93
CA ARG A 321 -2.89 -3.20 1.42
C ARG A 321 -1.73 -3.87 0.68
N PRO A 322 -1.25 -3.30 -0.44
CA PRO A 322 0.01 -3.74 -1.00
C PRO A 322 1.09 -3.58 0.07
N VAL A 323 2.11 -4.45 0.03
CA VAL A 323 3.33 -4.15 0.78
C VAL A 323 3.77 -2.78 0.29
N GLU A 324 3.72 -1.77 1.17
CA GLU A 324 4.17 -0.43 0.87
C GLU A 324 5.63 -0.50 0.42
N THR A 325 5.83 -0.61 -0.89
CA THR A 325 7.14 -0.74 -1.51
C THR A 325 7.63 0.67 -1.87
N ILE A 326 7.39 1.69 -1.03
CA ILE A 326 7.79 3.07 -1.35
C ILE A 326 8.07 3.94 -0.10
N VAL A 327 8.79 3.47 0.92
CA VAL A 327 9.75 4.33 1.66
C VAL A 327 10.86 3.42 2.21
N GLU A 328 12.13 3.73 1.93
CA GLU A 328 13.36 3.08 2.45
C GLU A 328 14.05 1.98 1.61
N LEU A 329 13.70 1.75 0.34
CA LEU A 329 14.60 1.07 -0.62
C LEU A 329 15.75 1.98 -1.10
N ARG A 330 16.35 2.75 -0.20
CA ARG A 330 17.47 3.68 -0.51
C ARG A 330 18.84 3.09 -0.21
N SER A 331 18.98 1.90 0.35
CA SER A 331 20.31 1.37 0.67
C SER A 331 21.01 0.67 -0.51
N PRO A 332 22.30 0.96 -0.74
CA PRO A 332 23.14 1.90 0.02
C PRO A 332 22.88 3.35 -0.42
N ALA A 333 22.44 4.20 0.52
CA ALA A 333 22.04 5.59 0.24
C ALA A 333 23.24 6.53 0.24
N GLN A 334 24.24 6.16 1.04
CA GLN A 334 25.48 6.89 1.21
C GLN A 334 26.65 5.92 1.02
N LEU A 335 27.65 6.37 0.27
CA LEU A 335 28.92 5.70 0.08
C LEU A 335 30.04 6.66 0.52
N THR A 336 30.92 6.19 1.40
CA THR A 336 32.01 6.96 1.98
C THR A 336 33.33 6.21 1.80
N VAL A 337 34.39 6.96 1.51
CA VAL A 337 35.73 6.44 1.29
C VAL A 337 36.63 7.04 2.36
N SER A 338 37.36 6.19 3.09
CA SER A 338 38.22 6.58 4.22
C SER A 338 39.49 5.72 4.26
N ASP A 339 40.44 6.07 5.14
CA ASP A 339 41.68 5.31 5.39
C ASP A 339 42.44 4.90 4.11
N SER A 340 42.60 5.82 3.15
CA SER A 340 43.35 5.55 1.92
C SER A 340 44.84 5.50 2.21
N THR A 341 45.49 4.40 1.81
CA THR A 341 46.94 4.18 1.87
C THR A 341 47.50 4.02 0.45
N ILE A 342 48.79 3.68 0.32
CA ILE A 342 49.43 3.41 -0.98
C ILE A 342 48.86 2.17 -1.69
N ASN A 343 48.23 1.22 -0.98
CA ASN A 343 47.76 -0.04 -1.57
C ASN A 343 46.41 -0.54 -1.01
N SER A 344 45.76 0.24 -0.15
CA SER A 344 44.48 -0.11 0.43
C SER A 344 43.58 1.10 0.66
N VAL A 345 42.27 0.88 0.62
CA VAL A 345 41.25 1.91 0.86
C VAL A 345 40.08 1.28 1.59
N ARG A 346 39.55 1.96 2.63
CA ARG A 346 38.31 1.56 3.31
C ARG A 346 37.10 2.17 2.61
N VAL A 347 36.13 1.32 2.31
CA VAL A 347 34.84 1.69 1.71
C VAL A 347 33.75 1.37 2.71
N SER A 348 32.89 2.35 3.00
CA SER A 348 31.78 2.22 3.94
C SER A 348 30.48 2.74 3.36
N TRP A 349 29.38 2.05 3.61
CA TRP A 349 28.05 2.35 3.07
C TRP A 349 26.98 2.31 4.14
N GLY A 350 25.85 2.97 3.89
CA GLY A 350 24.72 2.92 4.81
C GLY A 350 23.46 3.57 4.26
N PRO A 351 22.33 3.40 4.97
CA PRO A 351 22.14 2.58 6.18
C PRO A 351 22.09 1.06 5.87
N LEU A 352 22.28 0.20 6.88
CA LEU A 352 22.15 -1.26 6.74
C LEU A 352 20.70 -1.73 6.84
N LEU A 353 20.31 -2.67 5.99
CA LEU A 353 18.99 -3.31 6.00
C LEU A 353 19.11 -4.85 6.06
N PRO A 354 19.57 -5.42 7.19
CA PRO A 354 19.85 -6.86 7.29
C PRO A 354 18.61 -7.76 7.14
N GLU A 355 17.40 -7.21 7.31
CA GLU A 355 16.13 -7.94 7.12
C GLU A 355 15.73 -8.07 5.65
N SER A 356 16.23 -7.21 4.78
CA SER A 356 15.82 -7.13 3.36
C SER A 356 16.96 -7.46 2.39
N VAL A 357 18.20 -7.18 2.79
CA VAL A 357 19.41 -7.42 2.00
C VAL A 357 20.01 -8.76 2.42
N GLU A 358 20.32 -9.59 1.44
CA GLU A 358 20.97 -10.89 1.60
C GLU A 358 22.50 -10.73 1.73
N ASN A 359 23.10 -9.92 0.85
CA ASN A 359 24.52 -9.59 0.86
C ASN A 359 24.78 -8.27 0.11
N TYR A 360 25.98 -7.72 0.29
CA TYR A 360 26.46 -6.62 -0.52
C TYR A 360 27.62 -7.09 -1.40
N THR A 361 27.64 -6.62 -2.64
CA THR A 361 28.71 -6.88 -3.61
C THR A 361 29.43 -5.57 -3.90
N ILE A 362 30.74 -5.57 -3.73
CA ILE A 362 31.62 -4.42 -3.98
C ILE A 362 32.44 -4.71 -5.22
N GLU A 363 32.20 -3.96 -6.27
CA GLU A 363 32.95 -4.04 -7.53
C GLU A 363 33.89 -2.84 -7.64
N TYR A 364 35.15 -3.07 -8.00
CA TYR A 364 36.10 -1.98 -8.21
C TYR A 364 37.06 -2.24 -9.38
N SER A 365 37.38 -1.18 -10.11
CA SER A 365 38.29 -1.22 -11.27
C SER A 365 39.05 0.09 -11.43
N ILE A 366 40.21 0.02 -12.09
CA ILE A 366 41.02 1.19 -12.44
C ILE A 366 40.29 1.96 -13.55
N LEU A 367 40.20 3.29 -13.42
CA LEU A 367 39.68 4.17 -14.45
C LEU A 367 40.78 4.59 -15.45
N PRO A 368 40.50 4.66 -16.77
CA PRO A 368 39.19 4.48 -17.43
C PRO A 368 38.89 3.02 -17.81
N SER A 369 39.89 2.14 -17.86
CA SER A 369 39.71 0.73 -18.19
C SER A 369 40.65 -0.14 -17.35
N GLY A 370 40.09 -1.16 -16.71
CA GLY A 370 40.80 -2.10 -15.87
C GLY A 370 39.94 -3.32 -15.57
N LYS A 371 40.56 -4.41 -15.10
CA LYS A 371 39.85 -5.61 -14.69
C LYS A 371 38.99 -5.30 -13.46
N VAL A 372 37.72 -5.66 -13.51
CA VAL A 372 36.80 -5.54 -12.37
C VAL A 372 37.13 -6.62 -11.34
N HIS A 373 37.32 -6.18 -10.10
CA HIS A 373 37.49 -7.04 -8.94
C HIS A 373 36.20 -6.98 -8.13
N VAL A 374 35.79 -8.12 -7.57
CA VAL A 374 34.51 -8.27 -6.87
C VAL A 374 34.76 -8.83 -5.47
N VAL A 375 34.12 -8.22 -4.47
CA VAL A 375 34.17 -8.65 -3.07
C VAL A 375 32.73 -8.73 -2.55
N THR A 376 32.33 -9.89 -2.04
CA THR A 376 31.02 -10.08 -1.42
C THR A 376 31.15 -10.06 0.10
N VAL A 377 30.28 -9.32 0.76
CA VAL A 377 30.24 -9.17 2.22
C VAL A 377 28.83 -9.44 2.74
N GLY A 378 28.73 -9.85 4.01
CA GLY A 378 27.45 -10.19 4.63
C GLY A 378 26.53 -8.98 4.83
N ASN A 379 25.23 -9.22 4.97
CA ASN A 379 24.22 -8.17 5.16
C ASN A 379 24.34 -7.35 6.46
N ARG A 380 25.12 -7.82 7.43
CA ARG A 380 25.43 -7.09 8.69
C ARG A 380 26.69 -6.23 8.60
N GLN A 381 27.43 -6.28 7.50
CA GLN A 381 28.64 -5.49 7.30
C GLN A 381 28.31 -4.22 6.52
N ASN A 382 28.78 -3.07 7.01
CA ASN A 382 28.64 -1.76 6.37
C ASN A 382 29.97 -1.18 5.87
N SER A 383 31.06 -1.94 5.98
CA SER A 383 32.37 -1.51 5.50
C SER A 383 33.25 -2.69 5.10
N THR A 384 34.16 -2.44 4.16
CA THR A 384 35.20 -3.37 3.74
C THR A 384 36.48 -2.62 3.40
N VAL A 385 37.62 -3.28 3.53
CA VAL A 385 38.94 -2.73 3.15
C VAL A 385 39.38 -3.40 1.87
N LEU A 386 39.50 -2.62 0.81
CA LEU A 386 40.05 -3.06 -0.47
C LEU A 386 41.57 -3.04 -0.36
N THR A 387 42.23 -4.13 -0.75
CA THR A 387 43.69 -4.32 -0.63
C THR A 387 44.30 -4.66 -1.99
N ASN A 388 45.64 -4.70 -2.06
CA ASN A 388 46.40 -4.97 -3.28
C ASN A 388 46.10 -3.97 -4.43
N LEU A 389 45.81 -2.72 -4.06
CA LEU A 389 45.60 -1.65 -5.01
C LEU A 389 46.95 -1.09 -5.51
N GLN A 390 46.96 -0.56 -6.72
CA GLN A 390 48.12 0.14 -7.27
C GLN A 390 48.23 1.52 -6.61
N PRO A 391 49.43 1.96 -6.24
CA PRO A 391 49.63 3.31 -5.73
C PRO A 391 49.33 4.38 -6.79
N ALA A 392 49.07 5.61 -6.35
CA ALA A 392 48.82 6.75 -7.23
C ALA A 392 47.73 6.51 -8.30
N THR A 393 46.76 5.64 -8.03
CA THR A 393 45.81 5.16 -9.04
C THR A 393 44.38 5.48 -8.64
N GLN A 394 43.59 5.92 -9.64
CA GLN A 394 42.18 6.21 -9.46
C GLN A 394 41.33 4.98 -9.80
N TYR A 395 40.42 4.64 -8.90
CA TYR A 395 39.49 3.54 -9.03
C TYR A 395 38.04 4.03 -9.02
N LEU A 396 37.17 3.33 -9.75
CA LEU A 396 35.72 3.40 -9.55
C LEU A 396 35.34 2.23 -8.65
N VAL A 397 34.61 2.52 -7.57
CA VAL A 397 34.02 1.50 -6.70
C VAL A 397 32.51 1.60 -6.76
N THR A 398 31.84 0.46 -6.90
CA THR A 398 30.38 0.33 -6.91
C THR A 398 29.99 -0.65 -5.80
N VAL A 399 29.05 -0.24 -4.94
CA VAL A 399 28.48 -1.11 -3.91
C VAL A 399 27.05 -1.42 -4.29
N SER A 400 26.76 -2.70 -4.54
CA SER A 400 25.44 -3.24 -4.84
C SER A 400 24.86 -3.95 -3.63
N ALA A 401 23.59 -3.67 -3.31
CA ALA A 401 22.81 -4.42 -2.33
C ALA A 401 21.93 -5.45 -3.06
N HIS A 402 22.12 -6.73 -2.76
CA HIS A 402 21.29 -7.82 -3.29
C HIS A 402 20.20 -8.17 -2.28
N TYR A 403 18.94 -8.02 -2.69
CA TYR A 403 17.79 -8.25 -1.83
C TYR A 403 17.27 -9.69 -1.95
N PHE A 404 16.71 -10.25 -0.87
CA PHE A 404 16.10 -11.60 -0.88
C PHE A 404 15.02 -11.79 -1.95
N MET A 405 14.42 -10.69 -2.41
CA MET A 405 13.40 -10.65 -3.47
C MET A 405 14.00 -10.58 -4.90
N GLY A 406 15.33 -10.71 -5.05
CA GLY A 406 16.03 -10.72 -6.34
C GLY A 406 16.23 -9.34 -7.00
N LYS A 407 15.90 -8.25 -6.31
CA LYS A 407 16.18 -6.88 -6.78
C LYS A 407 17.60 -6.47 -6.40
N GLU A 408 18.23 -5.61 -7.20
CA GLU A 408 19.56 -5.05 -6.94
C GLU A 408 19.52 -3.51 -7.00
N ARG A 409 20.22 -2.84 -6.09
CA ARG A 409 20.51 -1.39 -6.19
C ARG A 409 21.97 -1.12 -5.94
N ALA A 410 22.54 -0.21 -6.71
CA ALA A 410 23.97 0.11 -6.66
C ALA A 410 24.22 1.62 -6.46
N ILE A 411 25.32 1.95 -5.79
CA ILE A 411 25.87 3.30 -5.70
C ILE A 411 27.37 3.26 -6.03
N SER A 412 27.86 4.24 -6.76
CA SER A 412 29.27 4.30 -7.16
C SER A 412 29.97 5.55 -6.64
N ALA A 413 31.24 5.43 -6.30
CA ALA A 413 32.13 6.54 -5.96
C ALA A 413 33.51 6.35 -6.59
N LYS A 414 34.21 7.47 -6.78
CA LYS A 414 35.62 7.45 -7.18
C LYS A 414 36.49 7.43 -5.93
N MET A 415 37.55 6.63 -5.95
CA MET A 415 38.56 6.59 -4.89
C MET A 415 39.96 6.71 -5.50
N CYS A 416 40.91 7.25 -4.73
CA CYS A 416 42.31 7.34 -5.12
C CYS A 416 43.17 6.72 -4.02
N THR A 417 44.14 5.89 -4.39
CA THR A 417 45.22 5.46 -3.50
C THR A 417 46.24 6.58 -3.33
N GLN A 418 46.99 6.55 -2.22
CA GLN A 418 48.05 7.52 -1.98
C GLN A 418 49.21 7.32 -2.96
N ASP A 419 49.93 8.42 -3.23
CA ASP A 419 51.16 8.38 -3.99
C ASP A 419 52.29 7.77 -3.15
N VAL A 420 53.14 6.95 -3.77
CA VAL A 420 54.43 6.59 -3.19
C VAL A 420 55.34 7.79 -3.36
N LEU A 421 55.83 8.35 -2.26
CA LEU A 421 56.79 9.46 -2.25
C LEU A 421 58.17 8.88 -1.89
N PRO A 422 59.05 8.62 -2.87
CA PRO A 422 60.40 8.12 -2.58
C PRO A 422 61.15 9.04 -1.61
N PRO A 423 61.81 8.50 -0.58
CA PRO A 423 62.68 9.30 0.27
C PRO A 423 63.92 9.76 -0.50
N LEU A 424 64.52 10.87 -0.06
CA LEU A 424 65.86 11.24 -0.50
C LEU A 424 66.90 10.29 0.10
N ALA A 425 68.02 10.12 -0.58
CA ALA A 425 69.17 9.38 -0.12
C ALA A 425 70.41 10.28 -0.05
N ASP A 426 71.42 9.86 0.73
CA ASP A 426 72.77 10.42 0.73
C ASP A 426 72.84 11.94 0.89
N LEU A 427 72.13 12.52 1.88
CA LEU A 427 72.29 13.94 2.20
C LEU A 427 73.68 14.18 2.82
N GLU A 428 74.56 14.81 2.05
CA GLU A 428 75.87 15.29 2.49
C GLU A 428 75.82 16.79 2.75
N LEU A 429 76.39 17.20 3.89
CA LEU A 429 76.58 18.59 4.26
C LEU A 429 78.08 18.87 4.38
N ARG A 430 78.57 19.89 3.67
CA ARG A 430 79.98 20.35 3.72
C ARG A 430 80.01 21.84 4.02
N THR A 431 80.78 22.27 5.01
CA THR A 431 81.03 23.69 5.29
C THR A 431 81.97 24.26 4.23
N VAL A 432 81.62 25.41 3.63
CA VAL A 432 82.40 26.06 2.55
C VAL A 432 82.92 27.44 2.99
N GLY A 433 82.47 27.94 4.14
CA GLY A 433 82.92 29.19 4.74
C GLY A 433 82.53 29.27 6.22
N SER A 434 82.65 30.46 6.82
CA SER A 434 82.26 30.73 8.21
C SER A 434 80.75 30.72 8.46
N ASP A 435 79.94 30.94 7.42
CA ASP A 435 78.47 31.03 7.48
C ASP A 435 77.78 30.40 6.25
N SER A 436 78.50 29.59 5.47
CA SER A 436 77.98 28.94 4.26
C SER A 436 78.16 27.42 4.26
N VAL A 437 77.11 26.70 3.86
CA VAL A 437 77.10 25.23 3.73
C VAL A 437 76.68 24.82 2.33
N LYS A 438 77.39 23.84 1.77
CA LYS A 438 77.01 23.16 0.54
C LYS A 438 76.31 21.86 0.89
N LEU A 439 75.11 21.69 0.33
CA LEU A 439 74.26 20.51 0.46
C LEU A 439 74.30 19.74 -0.84
N GLN A 440 74.38 18.42 -0.76
CA GLN A 440 74.26 17.51 -1.89
C GLN A 440 73.44 16.30 -1.46
N TRP A 441 72.54 15.83 -2.31
CA TRP A 441 71.70 14.66 -2.05
C TRP A 441 71.51 13.84 -3.32
N LYS A 442 70.97 12.63 -3.18
CA LYS A 442 70.51 11.81 -4.30
C LYS A 442 69.01 11.59 -4.21
N GLY A 443 68.34 11.66 -5.36
CA GLY A 443 66.94 11.32 -5.46
C GLY A 443 66.32 11.90 -6.72
N SER A 444 65.88 11.05 -7.63
CA SER A 444 65.10 11.41 -8.81
C SER A 444 63.98 10.38 -8.95
N ALA A 445 62.74 10.84 -9.09
CA ALA A 445 61.59 9.98 -9.23
C ALA A 445 60.56 10.63 -10.15
N ASP A 446 59.79 9.80 -10.86
CA ASP A 446 58.67 10.27 -11.65
C ASP A 446 57.66 11.01 -10.76
N GLY A 447 57.23 12.18 -11.21
CA GLY A 447 56.33 13.05 -10.44
C GLY A 447 57.01 13.99 -9.43
N LEU A 448 58.35 13.94 -9.30
CA LEU A 448 59.11 14.93 -8.52
C LEU A 448 59.01 16.32 -9.15
N ARG A 449 58.54 17.29 -8.38
CA ARG A 449 58.38 18.69 -8.80
C ARG A 449 59.54 19.57 -8.36
N GLY A 450 60.22 19.22 -7.28
CA GLY A 450 61.36 19.99 -6.76
C GLY A 450 61.77 19.52 -5.36
N TYR A 451 62.59 20.32 -4.69
CA TYR A 451 63.02 20.09 -3.32
C TYR A 451 62.74 21.32 -2.46
N TRP A 452 62.37 21.09 -1.21
CA TRP A 452 62.16 22.12 -0.21
C TRP A 452 63.25 22.04 0.85
N VAL A 453 64.13 23.03 0.87
CA VAL A 453 65.22 23.16 1.83
C VAL A 453 64.78 24.10 2.95
N THR A 454 64.97 23.71 4.21
CA THR A 454 64.69 24.56 5.38
C THR A 454 65.87 24.56 6.32
N TRP A 455 66.21 25.71 6.90
CA TRP A 455 67.19 25.80 7.96
C TRP A 455 66.72 26.72 9.09
N GLU A 456 67.01 26.31 10.31
CA GLU A 456 66.66 27.06 11.52
C GLU A 456 67.80 26.94 12.53
N GLY A 457 68.16 28.07 13.15
CA GLY A 457 69.09 28.12 14.26
C GLY A 457 68.45 27.66 15.56
N GLU A 458 69.28 27.41 16.58
CA GLU A 458 68.81 27.04 17.92
C GLU A 458 67.91 28.15 18.50
N PRO A 459 66.76 27.81 19.11
CA PRO A 459 65.82 28.80 19.60
C PRO A 459 66.43 29.63 20.73
N THR A 460 66.75 30.89 20.46
CA THR A 460 67.02 31.90 21.49
C THR A 460 65.71 32.60 21.88
N HIS A 461 65.67 33.25 23.04
CA HIS A 461 64.46 33.81 23.68
C HIS A 461 63.63 34.82 22.85
N SER A 462 64.03 35.15 21.61
CA SER A 462 63.24 35.89 20.63
C SER A 462 63.31 35.21 19.25
N SER A 463 62.23 34.51 18.88
CA SER A 463 61.90 33.91 17.56
C SER A 463 63.03 33.17 16.81
N SER A 464 62.91 31.85 16.66
CA SER A 464 63.68 31.10 15.66
C SER A 464 63.22 31.48 14.25
N GLN A 465 64.05 32.24 13.52
CA GLN A 465 63.74 32.61 12.14
C GLN A 465 64.03 31.42 11.21
N ARG A 466 62.98 30.67 10.89
CA ARG A 466 63.05 29.53 9.97
C ARG A 466 63.13 30.03 8.53
N SER A 467 64.26 29.76 7.89
CA SER A 467 64.48 30.12 6.48
C SER A 467 64.16 28.94 5.57
N THR A 468 63.64 29.22 4.37
CA THR A 468 63.22 28.19 3.41
C THR A 468 63.61 28.54 1.99
N LEU A 469 63.96 27.53 1.18
CA LEU A 469 64.30 27.66 -0.23
C LEU A 469 63.70 26.52 -1.04
N TYR A 470 63.02 26.86 -2.14
CA TYR A 470 62.54 25.88 -3.11
C TYR A 470 63.53 25.72 -4.27
N LEU A 471 63.77 24.48 -4.68
CA LEU A 471 64.67 24.14 -5.77
C LEU A 471 63.93 23.30 -6.83
N PRO A 472 64.14 23.57 -8.13
CA PRO A 472 63.59 22.74 -9.21
C PRO A 472 64.16 21.30 -9.18
N PRO A 473 63.48 20.34 -9.83
CA PRO A 473 63.72 18.90 -9.62
C PRO A 473 65.01 18.39 -10.26
N HIS A 474 65.68 19.18 -11.10
CA HIS A 474 66.96 18.84 -11.72
C HIS A 474 68.17 19.20 -10.83
N LEU A 475 67.98 19.96 -9.75
CA LEU A 475 69.06 20.39 -8.86
C LEU A 475 69.21 19.43 -7.67
N VAL A 476 70.31 18.67 -7.66
CA VAL A 476 70.67 17.72 -6.59
C VAL A 476 71.72 18.28 -5.62
N SER A 477 72.07 19.56 -5.75
CA SER A 477 72.96 20.26 -4.83
C SER A 477 72.63 21.76 -4.78
N THR A 478 72.88 22.39 -3.63
CA THR A 478 72.77 23.85 -3.47
C THR A 478 73.77 24.35 -2.44
N THR A 479 74.07 25.65 -2.44
CA THR A 479 74.85 26.30 -1.38
C THR A 479 73.97 27.31 -0.67
N LEU A 480 73.85 27.15 0.64
CA LEU A 480 73.17 28.10 1.52
C LEU A 480 74.21 29.06 2.11
N ASN A 481 73.87 30.35 2.13
CA ASN A 481 74.69 31.41 2.72
C ASN A 481 73.96 32.00 3.93
N HIS A 482 74.72 32.62 4.85
CA HIS A 482 74.19 33.21 6.08
C HIS A 482 73.41 32.21 6.95
N VAL A 483 73.91 30.98 7.05
CA VAL A 483 73.31 29.94 7.88
C VAL A 483 73.76 30.14 9.33
N PRO A 484 72.84 30.28 10.30
CA PRO A 484 73.21 30.44 11.71
C PRO A 484 74.04 29.28 12.26
N HIS A 485 74.85 29.53 13.28
CA HIS A 485 75.60 28.47 13.98
C HIS A 485 74.65 27.42 14.56
N ASN A 486 75.05 26.14 14.49
CA ASN A 486 74.28 24.98 14.94
C ASN A 486 72.88 24.87 14.32
N SER A 487 72.70 25.32 13.08
CA SER A 487 71.41 25.23 12.41
C SER A 487 71.06 23.80 12.01
N ARG A 488 69.80 23.41 12.22
CA ARG A 488 69.21 22.20 11.64
C ARG A 488 68.80 22.49 10.20
N VAL A 489 69.43 21.83 9.25
CA VAL A 489 69.17 21.96 7.81
C VAL A 489 68.48 20.71 7.31
N CYS A 490 67.31 20.85 6.69
CA CYS A 490 66.53 19.74 6.16
C CYS A 490 66.22 19.94 4.68
N VAL A 491 66.30 18.87 3.90
CA VAL A 491 65.90 18.82 2.49
C VAL A 491 64.78 17.80 2.35
N SER A 492 63.65 18.20 1.75
CA SER A 492 62.53 17.29 1.47
C SER A 492 62.18 17.30 -0.01
N PRO A 493 61.83 16.15 -0.60
CA PRO A 493 61.31 16.09 -1.97
C PRO A 493 59.88 16.63 -2.01
N VAL A 494 59.53 17.32 -3.09
CA VAL A 494 58.18 17.86 -3.34
C VAL A 494 57.62 17.17 -4.56
N TYR A 495 56.49 16.47 -4.39
CA TYR A 495 55.78 15.76 -5.46
C TYR A 495 54.49 16.50 -5.82
N ARG A 496 53.77 16.01 -6.83
CA ARG A 496 52.50 16.60 -7.27
C ARG A 496 51.43 16.63 -6.16
N SER A 497 51.38 15.62 -5.30
CA SER A 497 50.33 15.43 -4.28
C SER A 497 50.71 15.93 -2.89
N ALA A 498 52.00 15.87 -2.51
CA ALA A 498 52.48 16.25 -1.18
C ALA A 498 54.01 16.43 -1.13
N ARG A 499 54.51 16.90 0.03
CA ARG A 499 55.94 16.90 0.40
C ARG A 499 56.29 15.54 1.00
N GLY A 500 57.30 14.86 0.45
CA GLY A 500 57.79 13.59 0.99
C GLY A 500 58.66 13.77 2.23
N GLU A 501 59.01 12.66 2.89
CA GLU A 501 59.91 12.69 4.04
C GLU A 501 61.29 13.26 3.66
N GLY A 502 61.78 14.21 4.45
CA GLY A 502 63.05 14.88 4.22
C GLY A 502 64.17 14.37 5.11
N LEU A 503 65.40 14.50 4.62
CA LEU A 503 66.61 14.26 5.39
C LEU A 503 67.06 15.54 6.08
N CYS A 504 67.58 15.44 7.30
CA CYS A 504 68.09 16.58 8.07
C CYS A 504 69.52 16.33 8.53
N CYS A 505 70.33 17.39 8.55
CA CYS A 505 71.68 17.42 9.12
C CYS A 505 71.86 18.69 9.97
N THR A 506 72.81 18.68 10.88
CA THR A 506 73.16 19.87 11.68
C THR A 506 74.42 20.51 11.12
N ALA A 507 74.34 21.80 10.79
CA ALA A 507 75.49 22.61 10.38
C ALA A 507 76.19 23.18 11.61
N SER A 508 77.43 22.75 11.88
CA SER A 508 78.30 23.36 12.88
C SER A 508 79.51 23.97 12.20
N PHE A 509 79.79 25.25 12.49
CA PHE A 509 80.97 25.95 12.00
C PHE A 509 82.01 25.97 13.12
N SER A 510 83.22 25.47 12.86
CA SER A 510 84.30 25.52 13.84
C SER A 510 84.74 26.97 14.05
N SER A 511 84.68 27.46 15.29
CA SER A 511 85.28 28.73 15.67
C SER A 511 86.81 28.57 15.73
N ALA A 512 87.51 28.85 14.65
CA ALA A 512 88.97 28.89 14.66
C ALA A 512 89.47 30.34 14.78
N ASN A 513 89.55 30.85 16.03
CA ASN A 513 90.69 31.63 16.56
C ASN A 513 90.41 32.14 17.98
N VAL A 514 90.82 31.36 18.99
CA VAL A 514 91.28 31.93 20.27
C VAL A 514 92.79 31.62 20.32
N PRO A 515 93.69 32.62 20.32
CA PRO A 515 95.11 32.38 20.42
C PRO A 515 95.45 31.84 21.81
N TRP A 516 96.37 30.88 21.83
CA TRP A 516 97.04 30.35 23.00
C TRP A 516 97.44 31.44 24.02
N ILE A 517 97.07 31.26 25.28
CA ILE A 517 97.83 31.79 26.41
C ILE A 517 98.24 30.61 27.30
N ARG A 518 99.56 30.39 27.41
CA ARG A 518 100.20 29.46 28.35
C ARG A 518 100.23 30.06 29.77
N ARG A 519 99.97 29.18 30.74
CA ARG A 519 100.50 29.09 32.12
C ARG A 519 100.24 30.23 33.11
N SER A 520 99.59 29.89 34.22
CA SER A 520 100.21 29.66 35.54
C SER A 520 99.37 28.63 36.27
#